data_AF-A0A556CJR5-F1
#
_entry.id   AF-A0A556CJR5-F1
#
_cell.length_a   1.000
_cell.length_b   1.000
_cell.length_c   1.000
_cell.angle_alpha   90.00
_cell.angle_beta   90.00
_cell.angle_gamma   90.00
#
_symmetry.space_group_name_H-M   'P 1'
#
loop_
_entity.id
_entity.type
_entity.pdbx_description
1 polymer ?
#
loop_
_entity_poly.entity_id
_entity_poly.type
_entity_poly.pdbx_seq_one_letter_code
_entity_poly.pdbx_strand_id
1 'polypeptide(L)'
;MRYDGAMLQESAAPTTVRMFPDYADTVLWLVYPVDYEDTALSPGLIRELETWERSYYETLDADFNWKSPEDAQAFTKTGIDLAGLVANELGEEFIVEFASYEIAAPTYTAHSRRRADNVGAATAFSAIAEELEAEQERVTQLAAEAGPNAEWAACAPLAGDVLPLGGNAPQTEDRD
;
A
#
# COMPACT_ATOMS: atom_id res chain seq x y z
N MET A 1 -25.49 32.21 26.41
CA MET A 1 -25.39 30.75 26.23
C MET A 1 -24.01 30.51 25.62
N ARG A 2 -23.05 30.06 26.43
CA ARG A 2 -21.68 29.78 25.96
C ARG A 2 -21.66 28.34 25.45
N TYR A 3 -21.10 28.14 24.27
CA TYR A 3 -20.91 26.81 23.69
C TYR A 3 -19.79 26.12 24.49
N ASP A 4 -20.09 24.94 25.03
CA ASP A 4 -19.20 24.12 25.88
C ASP A 4 -19.06 22.73 25.22
N GLY A 5 -18.73 22.75 23.94
CA GLY A 5 -18.53 21.54 23.14
C GLY A 5 -17.05 21.29 23.00
N ALA A 6 -16.55 20.22 23.61
CA ALA A 6 -15.25 19.67 23.28
C ALA A 6 -15.16 19.53 21.75
N MET A 7 -14.08 20.04 21.15
CA MET A 7 -13.73 19.69 19.79
C MET A 7 -13.56 18.17 19.78
N LEU A 8 -14.55 17.46 19.24
CA LEU A 8 -14.39 16.07 18.87
C LEU A 8 -13.21 16.07 17.92
N GLN A 9 -12.10 15.48 18.35
CA GLN A 9 -10.95 15.19 17.53
C GLN A 9 -11.50 14.62 16.22
N GLU A 10 -11.25 15.29 15.09
CA GLU A 10 -11.56 14.73 13.78
C GLU A 10 -11.01 13.31 13.80
N SER A 11 -11.89 12.31 13.76
CA SER A 11 -11.44 10.93 13.64
C SER A 11 -10.63 10.88 12.37
N ALA A 12 -9.32 10.69 12.48
CA ALA A 12 -8.45 10.53 11.33
C ALA A 12 -9.09 9.49 10.40
N ALA A 13 -9.05 9.74 9.09
CA ALA A 13 -9.55 8.76 8.15
C ALA A 13 -8.81 7.43 8.37
N PRO A 14 -9.50 6.28 8.31
CA PRO A 14 -8.85 5.00 8.50
C PRO A 14 -7.67 4.84 7.53
N THR A 15 -6.58 4.22 8.00
CA THR A 15 -5.41 3.95 7.15
C THR A 15 -5.74 2.83 6.17
N THR A 16 -5.47 3.04 4.89
CA THR A 16 -5.71 2.03 3.85
C THR A 16 -4.50 1.10 3.71
N VAL A 17 -4.72 -0.20 3.93
CA VAL A 17 -3.81 -1.29 3.58
C VAL A 17 -4.27 -1.89 2.26
N ARG A 18 -3.44 -1.81 1.22
CA ARG A 18 -3.72 -2.44 -0.07
C ARG A 18 -3.27 -3.89 -0.03
N MET A 19 -4.04 -4.77 -0.65
CA MET A 19 -3.78 -6.20 -0.72
C MET A 19 -3.80 -6.65 -2.18
N PHE A 20 -2.66 -7.12 -2.68
CA PHE A 20 -2.52 -7.72 -4.02
C PHE A 20 -1.17 -8.45 -4.13
N PRO A 21 -1.08 -9.56 -4.89
CA PRO A 21 0.20 -10.20 -5.22
C PRO A 21 1.08 -9.29 -6.04
N ASP A 22 2.37 -9.22 -5.74
CA ASP A 22 3.36 -8.52 -6.57
C ASP A 22 4.74 -9.16 -6.37
N TYR A 23 5.82 -8.53 -6.85
CA TYR A 23 7.18 -9.07 -6.75
C TYR A 23 7.79 -9.12 -5.33
N ALA A 24 7.05 -8.74 -4.28
CA ALA A 24 7.52 -8.77 -2.90
C ALA A 24 7.19 -10.11 -2.23
N ASP A 25 7.87 -10.44 -1.12
CA ASP A 25 7.56 -11.63 -0.31
C ASP A 25 6.32 -11.41 0.61
N THR A 26 5.39 -10.55 0.17
CA THR A 26 4.18 -10.14 0.89
C THR A 26 3.14 -9.59 -0.08
N VAL A 27 1.86 -9.80 0.25
CA VAL A 27 0.73 -9.22 -0.51
C VAL A 27 0.20 -7.93 0.10
N LEU A 28 0.78 -7.44 1.21
CA LEU A 28 0.26 -6.30 1.97
C LEU A 28 1.10 -5.05 1.73
N TRP A 29 0.42 -3.96 1.42
CA TRP A 29 1.04 -2.72 0.96
C TRP A 29 0.42 -1.52 1.65
N LEU A 30 1.26 -0.69 2.27
CA LEU A 30 0.91 0.69 2.58
C LEU A 30 1.41 1.56 1.42
N VAL A 31 2.41 2.41 1.64
CA VAL A 31 3.19 3.05 0.58
C VAL A 31 4.20 2.06 -0.02
N TYR A 32 4.78 1.22 0.83
CA TYR A 32 5.76 0.18 0.51
C TYR A 32 5.20 -1.20 0.89
N PRO A 33 5.78 -2.31 0.38
CA PRO A 33 5.42 -3.63 0.85
C PRO A 33 5.69 -3.75 2.35
N VAL A 34 4.81 -4.44 3.08
CA VAL A 34 4.93 -4.67 4.52
C VAL A 34 5.29 -6.13 4.77
N ASP A 35 6.50 -6.36 5.27
CA ASP A 35 7.02 -7.69 5.53
C ASP A 35 6.20 -8.40 6.61
N TYR A 36 5.82 -9.67 6.38
CA TYR A 36 4.96 -10.40 7.32
C TYR A 36 5.53 -10.48 8.74
N GLU A 37 6.85 -10.48 8.90
CA GLU A 37 7.51 -10.49 10.21
C GLU A 37 7.23 -9.24 11.05
N ASP A 38 6.97 -8.11 10.39
CA ASP A 38 6.66 -6.84 11.04
C ASP A 38 5.15 -6.67 11.28
N THR A 39 4.30 -7.48 10.64
CA THR A 39 2.83 -7.30 10.70
C THR A 39 2.19 -7.75 12.02
N ALA A 40 2.84 -8.65 12.76
CA ALA A 40 2.25 -9.36 13.90
C ALA A 40 0.88 -10.03 13.63
N LEU A 41 0.52 -10.26 12.35
CA LEU A 41 -0.67 -11.01 11.97
C LEU A 41 -0.60 -12.45 12.46
N SER A 42 -1.76 -13.09 12.60
CA SER A 42 -1.78 -14.48 13.04
C SER A 42 -1.01 -15.39 12.06
N PRO A 43 -0.21 -16.36 12.55
CA PRO A 43 0.52 -17.27 11.66
C PRO A 43 -0.36 -18.16 10.79
N GLY A 44 -1.66 -18.25 11.08
CA GLY A 44 -2.64 -18.93 10.24
C GLY A 44 -2.97 -18.07 9.02
N LEU A 45 -3.33 -16.80 9.25
CA LEU A 45 -3.66 -15.86 8.20
C LEU A 45 -2.49 -15.61 7.25
N ILE A 46 -1.26 -15.46 7.77
CA ILE A 46 -0.06 -15.30 6.92
C ILE A 46 0.08 -16.48 5.94
N ARG A 47 -0.09 -17.73 6.41
CA ARG A 47 -0.02 -18.90 5.53
C ARG A 47 -1.12 -18.93 4.47
N GLU A 48 -2.31 -18.44 4.80
CA GLU A 48 -3.41 -18.35 3.84
C GLU A 48 -3.12 -17.29 2.78
N LEU A 49 -2.55 -16.13 3.16
CA LEU A 49 -2.10 -15.09 2.23
C LEU A 49 -0.99 -15.60 1.30
N GLU A 50 0.04 -16.26 1.84
CA GLU A 50 1.12 -16.89 1.05
C GLU A 50 0.58 -17.97 0.09
N THR A 51 -0.39 -18.77 0.54
CA THR A 51 -1.00 -19.81 -0.31
C THR A 51 -1.83 -19.19 -1.43
N TRP A 52 -2.57 -18.12 -1.13
CA TRP A 52 -3.34 -17.38 -2.10
C TRP A 52 -2.44 -16.70 -3.15
N GLU A 53 -1.36 -16.06 -2.73
CA GLU A 53 -0.35 -15.50 -3.65
C GLU A 53 0.28 -16.57 -4.54
N ARG A 54 0.65 -17.72 -3.98
CA ARG A 54 1.18 -18.82 -4.80
C ARG A 54 0.17 -19.29 -5.84
N SER A 55 -1.10 -19.37 -5.46
CA SER A 55 -2.17 -19.78 -6.37
C SER A 55 -2.33 -18.82 -7.56
N TYR A 56 -2.08 -17.52 -7.36
CA TYR A 56 -2.03 -16.55 -8.45
C TYR A 56 -0.98 -16.97 -9.49
N TYR A 57 0.28 -17.12 -9.10
CA TYR A 57 1.34 -17.51 -10.04
C TYR A 57 1.12 -18.89 -10.66
N GLU A 58 0.55 -19.84 -9.92
CA GLU A 58 0.27 -21.19 -10.43
C GLU A 58 -0.86 -21.22 -11.47
N THR A 59 -1.74 -20.22 -11.49
CA THR A 59 -2.91 -20.15 -12.38
C THR A 59 -2.71 -19.23 -13.60
N LEU A 60 -1.54 -18.61 -13.74
CA LEU A 60 -1.17 -17.82 -14.92
C LEU A 60 -0.36 -18.62 -15.95
N ASP A 61 -0.58 -18.31 -17.22
CA ASP A 61 0.27 -18.77 -18.31
C ASP A 61 1.59 -17.97 -18.40
N ALA A 62 2.44 -18.31 -19.38
CA ALA A 62 3.75 -17.68 -19.55
C ALA A 62 3.68 -16.20 -19.93
N ASP A 63 2.52 -15.73 -20.42
CA ASP A 63 2.27 -14.35 -20.81
C ASP A 63 1.50 -13.59 -19.70
N PHE A 64 1.43 -14.15 -18.49
CA PHE A 64 0.72 -13.61 -17.33
C PHE A 64 -0.80 -13.45 -17.52
N ASN A 65 -1.40 -14.26 -18.40
CA ASN A 65 -2.85 -14.35 -18.50
C ASN A 65 -3.41 -15.48 -17.64
N TRP A 66 -4.64 -15.31 -17.14
CA TRP A 66 -5.35 -16.39 -16.47
C TRP A 66 -5.52 -17.61 -17.39
N LYS A 67 -5.13 -18.80 -16.90
CA LYS A 67 -5.32 -20.06 -17.63
C LYS A 67 -6.79 -20.37 -17.90
N SER A 68 -7.67 -19.97 -17.00
CA SER A 68 -9.12 -20.07 -17.15
C SER A 68 -9.86 -18.94 -16.43
N PRO A 69 -11.09 -18.58 -16.87
CA PRO A 69 -11.95 -17.67 -16.14
C PRO A 69 -12.31 -18.15 -14.74
N GLU A 70 -12.44 -19.46 -14.54
CA GLU A 70 -12.71 -20.08 -13.25
C GLU A 70 -11.57 -19.85 -12.25
N ASP A 71 -10.32 -19.89 -12.71
CA ASP A 71 -9.16 -19.59 -11.87
C ASP A 71 -9.16 -18.12 -11.42
N ALA A 72 -9.48 -17.19 -12.32
CA ALA A 72 -9.60 -15.77 -11.99
C ALA A 72 -10.68 -15.52 -10.94
N GLN A 73 -11.85 -16.16 -11.11
CA GLN A 73 -12.95 -16.06 -10.15
C GLN A 73 -12.60 -16.65 -8.79
N ALA A 74 -11.91 -17.79 -8.76
CA ALA A 74 -11.45 -18.43 -7.53
C ALA A 74 -10.46 -17.51 -6.79
N PHE A 75 -9.47 -16.97 -7.51
CA PHE A 75 -8.52 -16.00 -6.96
C PHE A 75 -9.21 -14.76 -6.37
N THR A 76 -10.12 -14.13 -7.13
CA THR A 76 -10.86 -12.94 -6.69
C THR A 76 -11.68 -13.26 -5.45
N LYS A 77 -12.40 -14.38 -5.42
CA LYS A 77 -13.22 -14.78 -4.28
C LYS A 77 -12.39 -14.98 -3.02
N THR A 78 -11.30 -15.74 -3.11
CA THR A 78 -10.42 -15.98 -1.96
C THR A 78 -9.77 -14.68 -1.49
N GLY A 79 -9.38 -13.78 -2.40
CA GLY A 79 -8.85 -12.46 -2.06
C GLY A 79 -9.86 -11.61 -1.28
N ILE A 80 -11.14 -11.61 -1.64
CA ILE A 80 -12.18 -10.89 -0.89
C ILE A 80 -12.31 -11.44 0.54
N ASP A 81 -12.32 -12.76 0.69
CA ASP A 81 -12.44 -13.40 2.00
C ASP A 81 -11.22 -13.07 2.89
N LEU A 82 -10.01 -13.12 2.32
CA LEU A 82 -8.77 -12.77 3.02
C LEU A 82 -8.70 -11.30 3.42
N ALA A 83 -9.15 -10.39 2.55
CA ALA A 83 -9.23 -8.96 2.88
C ALA A 83 -10.12 -8.72 4.11
N GLY A 84 -11.22 -9.48 4.23
CA GLY A 84 -12.08 -9.48 5.40
C GLY A 84 -11.39 -9.98 6.67
N LEU A 85 -10.60 -11.05 6.57
CA LEU A 85 -9.84 -11.59 7.71
C LEU A 85 -8.76 -10.62 8.18
N VAL A 86 -8.00 -10.01 7.25
CA VAL A 86 -7.02 -8.96 7.58
C VAL A 86 -7.72 -7.79 8.26
N ALA A 87 -8.84 -7.30 7.71
CA ALA A 87 -9.58 -6.19 8.30
C ALA A 87 -10.08 -6.50 9.72
N ASN A 88 -10.45 -7.74 10.02
CA ASN A 88 -10.84 -8.14 11.38
C ASN A 88 -9.65 -8.17 12.34
N GLU A 89 -8.48 -8.67 11.91
CA GLU A 89 -7.27 -8.63 12.73
C GLU A 89 -6.82 -7.20 13.03
N LEU A 90 -6.93 -6.28 12.07
CA LEU A 90 -6.52 -4.88 12.23
C LEU A 90 -7.55 -3.97 12.93
N GLY A 91 -8.84 -4.28 12.81
CA GLY A 91 -9.92 -3.52 13.43
C GLY A 91 -10.33 -2.25 12.69
N GLU A 92 -11.13 -1.42 13.37
CA GLU A 92 -11.83 -0.27 12.78
C GLU A 92 -10.96 0.90 12.32
N GLU A 93 -9.69 0.93 12.72
CA GLU A 93 -8.74 1.99 12.34
C GLU A 93 -8.15 1.77 10.94
N PHE A 94 -8.36 0.59 10.34
CA PHE A 94 -7.80 0.23 9.03
C PHE A 94 -8.86 -0.19 8.03
N ILE A 95 -8.68 0.20 6.77
CA ILE A 95 -9.42 -0.32 5.63
C ILE A 95 -8.49 -1.21 4.82
N VAL A 96 -8.94 -2.41 4.45
CA VAL A 96 -8.21 -3.28 3.54
C VAL A 96 -8.80 -3.15 2.14
N GLU A 97 -8.00 -2.70 1.20
CA GLU A 97 -8.37 -2.56 -0.20
C GLU A 97 -7.79 -3.72 -1.03
N PHE A 98 -8.66 -4.46 -1.71
CA PHE A 98 -8.27 -5.54 -2.62
C PHE A 98 -8.64 -5.17 -4.06
N ALA A 99 -7.63 -5.12 -4.94
CA ALA A 99 -7.82 -4.96 -6.38
C ALA A 99 -7.51 -6.28 -7.07
N SER A 100 -8.50 -6.86 -7.75
CA SER A 100 -8.28 -8.07 -8.56
C SER A 100 -7.62 -7.72 -9.89
N TYR A 101 -6.79 -8.64 -10.41
CA TYR A 101 -6.24 -8.58 -11.77
C TYR A 101 -7.23 -9.06 -12.84
N GLU A 102 -8.45 -9.44 -12.46
CA GLU A 102 -9.52 -9.72 -13.42
C GLU A 102 -9.94 -8.44 -14.16
N ILE A 103 -10.09 -8.54 -15.48
CA ILE A 103 -10.45 -7.40 -16.33
C ILE A 103 -11.81 -6.84 -15.87
N ALA A 104 -11.84 -5.54 -15.59
CA ALA A 104 -13.02 -4.80 -15.13
C ALA A 104 -13.60 -5.26 -13.78
N ALA A 105 -12.84 -6.03 -12.99
CA ALA A 105 -13.21 -6.27 -11.60
C ALA A 105 -13.16 -4.96 -10.79
N PRO A 106 -14.16 -4.70 -9.94
CA PRO A 106 -14.12 -3.55 -9.05
C PRO A 106 -13.04 -3.74 -7.99
N THR A 107 -12.57 -2.62 -7.45
CA THR A 107 -11.83 -2.64 -6.18
C THR A 107 -12.79 -2.96 -5.04
N TYR A 108 -12.40 -3.90 -4.18
CA TYR A 108 -13.13 -4.30 -2.99
C TYR A 108 -12.53 -3.66 -1.76
N THR A 109 -13.36 -3.16 -0.84
CA THR A 109 -12.89 -2.63 0.43
C THR A 109 -13.52 -3.41 1.58
N ALA A 110 -12.69 -3.86 2.51
CA ALA A 110 -13.08 -4.50 3.75
C ALA A 110 -12.75 -3.57 4.92
N HIS A 111 -13.74 -3.31 5.78
CA HIS A 111 -13.58 -2.48 6.96
C HIS A 111 -14.27 -3.15 8.14
N SER A 112 -13.52 -3.46 9.19
CA SER A 112 -14.11 -3.97 10.42
C SER A 112 -14.85 -2.85 11.14
N ARG A 113 -16.03 -3.17 11.69
CA ARG A 113 -16.80 -2.25 12.55
C ARG A 113 -16.53 -2.47 14.04
N ARG A 114 -15.46 -3.19 14.34
CA ARG A 114 -15.10 -3.62 15.70
C ARG A 114 -13.64 -3.33 15.94
N ARG A 115 -13.28 -3.33 17.21
CA ARG A 115 -11.87 -3.37 17.62
C ARG A 115 -11.17 -4.58 17.02
N ALA A 116 -9.86 -4.42 16.82
CA ALA A 116 -8.96 -5.45 16.35
C ALA A 116 -9.13 -6.76 17.11
N ASP A 117 -9.34 -7.85 16.38
CA ASP A 117 -9.26 -9.21 16.94
C ASP A 117 -7.81 -9.55 17.32
N ASN A 118 -6.83 -8.87 16.70
CA ASN A 118 -5.42 -8.98 17.01
C ASN A 118 -4.81 -7.60 17.32
N VAL A 119 -4.75 -7.26 18.61
CA VAL A 119 -4.17 -5.99 19.08
C VAL A 119 -2.69 -5.85 18.69
N GLY A 120 -1.95 -6.96 18.59
CA GLY A 120 -0.56 -6.94 18.16
C GLY A 120 -0.42 -6.45 16.72
N ALA A 121 -1.24 -7.00 15.83
CA ALA A 121 -1.26 -6.60 14.43
C ALA A 121 -1.68 -5.14 14.25
N ALA A 122 -2.78 -4.73 14.90
CA ALA A 122 -3.22 -3.34 14.86
C ALA A 122 -2.11 -2.37 15.34
N THR A 123 -1.44 -2.69 16.45
CA THR A 123 -0.34 -1.88 16.99
C THR A 123 0.83 -1.78 16.00
N ALA A 124 1.20 -2.90 15.37
CA ALA A 124 2.29 -2.94 14.41
C ALA A 124 1.98 -2.10 13.17
N PHE A 125 0.79 -2.26 12.59
CA PHE A 125 0.36 -1.46 11.45
C PHE A 125 0.24 0.03 11.79
N SER A 126 -0.22 0.39 12.99
CA SER A 126 -0.25 1.79 13.43
C SER A 126 1.16 2.37 13.52
N ALA A 127 2.11 1.63 14.09
CA ALA A 127 3.50 2.08 14.18
C ALA A 127 4.13 2.31 12.79
N ILE A 128 3.89 1.41 11.85
CA ILE A 128 4.36 1.56 10.46
C ILE A 128 3.68 2.78 9.79
N ALA A 129 2.37 2.96 9.99
CA ALA A 129 1.65 4.09 9.42
C ALA A 129 2.13 5.44 9.98
N GLU A 130 2.39 5.53 11.29
CA GLU A 130 2.95 6.71 11.95
C GLU A 130 4.36 7.05 11.43
N GLU A 131 5.20 6.04 11.20
CA GLU A 131 6.53 6.25 10.61
C GLU A 131 6.45 6.80 9.18
N LEU A 132 5.53 6.27 8.37
CA LEU A 132 5.30 6.73 7.01
C LEU A 132 4.77 8.17 6.97
N GLU A 133 3.85 8.52 7.85
CA GLU A 133 3.33 9.89 7.97
C GLU A 133 4.45 10.86 8.36
N ALA A 134 5.27 10.49 9.35
CA ALA A 134 6.40 11.30 9.77
C ALA A 134 7.46 11.47 8.68
N GLU A 135 7.71 10.46 7.86
CA GLU A 135 8.61 10.58 6.70
C GLU A 135 8.02 11.46 5.60
N GLN A 136 6.74 11.29 5.29
CA GLN A 136 6.04 12.13 4.32
C GLN A 136 6.05 13.61 4.74
N GLU A 137 5.86 13.89 6.03
CA GLU A 137 5.97 15.24 6.58
C GLU A 137 7.38 15.81 6.39
N ARG A 138 8.44 15.04 6.70
CA ARG A 138 9.84 15.45 6.47
C ARG A 138 10.11 15.77 5.01
N VAL A 139 9.70 14.90 4.09
CA VAL A 139 9.88 15.12 2.64
C VAL A 139 9.14 16.37 2.18
N THR A 140 7.90 16.56 2.66
CA THR A 140 7.07 17.74 2.33
C THR A 140 7.70 19.02 2.86
N GLN A 141 8.24 19.01 4.08
CA GLN A 141 8.94 20.14 4.66
C GLN A 141 10.20 20.49 3.86
N LEU A 142 11.02 19.50 3.51
CA LEU A 142 12.22 19.72 2.69
C LEU A 142 11.87 20.30 1.32
N ALA A 143 10.80 19.82 0.68
CA ALA A 143 10.31 20.36 -0.59
C ALA A 143 9.82 21.81 -0.45
N ALA A 144 9.16 22.16 0.66
CA ALA A 144 8.72 23.53 0.94
C ALA A 144 9.91 24.48 1.21
N GLU A 145 10.93 24.02 1.94
CA GLU A 145 12.13 24.80 2.27
C GLU A 145 13.04 25.04 1.05
N ALA A 146 13.14 24.07 0.15
CA ALA A 146 13.98 24.18 -1.05
C ALA A 146 13.45 25.22 -2.07
N GLY A 147 12.17 25.57 -1.97
CA GLY A 147 11.52 26.57 -2.82
C GLY A 147 11.31 26.12 -4.28
N PRO A 148 10.63 26.93 -5.11
CA PRO A 148 10.22 26.54 -6.47
C PRO A 148 11.38 26.36 -7.46
N ASN A 149 12.60 26.76 -7.10
CA ASN A 149 13.81 26.63 -7.93
C ASN A 149 14.76 25.53 -7.42
N ALA A 150 14.29 24.65 -6.54
CA ALA A 150 15.06 23.51 -6.07
C ALA A 150 15.44 22.59 -7.23
N GLU A 151 16.74 22.39 -7.45
CA GLU A 151 17.26 21.43 -8.42
C GLU A 151 17.21 20.03 -7.79
N TRP A 152 16.33 19.18 -8.33
CA TRP A 152 16.26 17.77 -7.94
C TRP A 152 17.25 16.96 -8.78
N ALA A 153 17.93 16.01 -8.15
CA ALA A 153 18.79 15.07 -8.84
C ALA A 153 18.43 13.64 -8.45
N ALA A 154 18.38 12.75 -9.44
CA ALA A 154 18.30 11.32 -9.20
C ALA A 154 19.68 10.81 -8.78
N CYS A 155 19.75 10.07 -7.68
CA CYS A 155 20.97 9.42 -7.24
C CYS A 155 20.90 7.94 -7.59
N ALA A 156 21.89 7.43 -8.34
CA ALA A 156 22.09 6.01 -8.57
C ALA A 156 23.28 5.54 -7.71
N PRO A 157 23.07 5.22 -6.42
CA PRO A 157 24.16 5.03 -5.46
C PRO A 157 25.10 3.86 -5.83
N LEU A 158 24.59 2.86 -6.55
CA LEU A 158 25.38 1.72 -7.03
C LEU A 158 26.21 2.05 -8.29
N ALA A 159 25.81 3.07 -9.05
CA ALA A 159 26.55 3.55 -10.22
C ALA A 159 27.53 4.69 -9.87
N GLY A 160 27.37 5.33 -8.70
CA GLY A 160 28.17 6.48 -8.27
C GLY A 160 27.79 7.79 -8.96
N ASP A 161 26.74 7.78 -9.78
CA ASP A 161 26.31 8.91 -10.59
C ASP A 161 25.10 9.62 -9.96
N VAL A 162 25.19 10.95 -9.91
CA VAL A 162 24.07 11.85 -9.59
C VAL A 162 23.63 12.52 -10.89
N LEU A 163 22.43 12.18 -11.34
CA LEU A 163 21.85 12.69 -12.58
C LEU A 163 20.92 13.87 -12.25
N PRO A 164 21.24 15.10 -12.68
CA PRO A 164 20.31 16.21 -12.50
C PRO A 164 19.02 15.94 -13.28
N LEU A 165 17.86 16.11 -12.65
CA LEU A 165 16.57 16.12 -13.34
C LEU A 165 16.42 17.51 -13.97
N GLY A 166 17.00 17.66 -15.16
CA GLY A 166 17.23 18.96 -15.80
C GLY A 166 16.00 19.86 -15.89
N GLY A 167 16.13 21.08 -15.37
CA GLY A 167 15.30 22.21 -15.74
C GLY A 167 15.69 22.74 -17.12
N ASN A 168 14.71 22.84 -18.01
CA ASN A 168 14.77 23.32 -19.40
C ASN A 168 15.71 22.55 -20.35
N ALA A 169 15.07 21.84 -21.30
CA ALA A 169 15.73 21.37 -22.51
C ALA A 169 16.50 22.53 -23.19
N PRO A 170 17.74 22.31 -23.66
CA PRO A 170 18.39 23.29 -24.49
C PRO A 170 17.62 23.41 -25.80
N GLN A 171 16.89 24.51 -25.97
CA GLN A 171 16.53 25.00 -27.29
C GLN A 171 17.82 25.16 -28.10
N THR A 172 17.94 24.39 -29.16
CA THR A 172 18.89 24.64 -30.23
C THR A 172 18.11 25.14 -31.45
N GLU A 173 17.73 26.42 -31.40
CA GLU A 173 17.85 27.33 -32.54
C GLU A 173 19.36 27.72 -32.57
N ASP A 174 20.11 27.81 -33.67
CA ASP A 174 19.77 28.16 -35.05
C ASP A 174 20.95 27.84 -36.02
N ARG A 175 20.64 27.78 -37.32
CA ARG A 175 21.47 27.95 -38.55
C ARG A 175 22.53 26.91 -38.96
N ASP A 176 22.71 26.58 -40.25
CA ASP A 176 22.41 27.30 -41.52
C ASP A 176 21.47 26.58 -42.50
#